data_AF-A0A1F7HAQ3-F1
#
_entry.id   AF-A0A1F7HAQ3-F1
#
_cell.length_a   1.000
_cell.length_b   1.000
_cell.length_c   1.000
_cell.angle_alpha   90.00
_cell.angle_beta   90.00
_cell.angle_gamma   90.00
#
_symmetry.space_group_name_H-M   'P 1'
#
loop_
_entity.id
_entity.type
_entity.pdbx_description
1 polymer ?
#
loop_
_entity_poly.entity_id
_entity_poly.type
_entity_poly.pdbx_seq_one_letter_code
_entity_poly.pdbx_strand_id
1 'polypeptide(L)'
;MIDARMRKTISYVGIFVFLILASIISFYSFLFISNLIRDYMQGRIYRANQVRKQFHIARAIPQKALHTQQVTVEGYNFGWPTPLGNNSYRVLTNDGPVRLVDEWTNERIKFIVSLDQPVGKKELWIERPTDNPQNSQVIKSNTVSFDVLSRFVLYPQANDSLLTRLVKRVKRILFFNLPFLDNVIVTTYQ
;
A
#
# COMPACT_ATOMS: atom_id res chain seq x y z
N MET A 1 38.15 -67.41 -9.47
CA MET A 1 38.82 -66.42 -8.59
C MET A 1 38.92 -65.12 -9.38
N ILE A 2 38.06 -64.13 -9.12
CA ILE A 2 38.05 -62.88 -9.92
C ILE A 2 39.31 -62.07 -9.57
N ASP A 3 40.15 -61.83 -10.57
CA ASP A 3 41.40 -61.07 -10.45
C ASP A 3 41.14 -59.66 -9.88
N ALA A 4 42.06 -59.15 -9.06
CA ALA A 4 41.94 -57.86 -8.38
C ALA A 4 41.78 -56.70 -9.39
N ARG A 5 42.35 -56.85 -10.59
CA ARG A 5 42.18 -55.90 -11.70
C ARG A 5 40.75 -55.88 -12.23
N MET A 6 40.10 -57.05 -12.39
CA MET A 6 38.70 -57.13 -12.82
C MET A 6 37.72 -56.55 -11.80
N ARG A 7 37.97 -56.73 -10.49
CA ARG A 7 37.13 -56.12 -9.44
C ARG A 7 37.18 -54.60 -9.44
N LYS A 8 38.35 -54.00 -9.69
CA LYS A 8 38.50 -52.54 -9.83
C LYS A 8 37.72 -52.03 -11.05
N THR A 9 37.82 -52.69 -12.20
CA THR A 9 37.09 -52.29 -13.42
C THR A 9 35.57 -52.33 -13.24
N ILE A 10 35.04 -53.39 -12.63
CA ILE A 10 33.60 -53.51 -12.34
C ILE A 10 33.14 -52.39 -11.38
N SER A 11 33.96 -52.05 -10.37
CA SER A 11 33.68 -50.96 -9.44
C SER A 11 33.68 -49.58 -10.14
N TYR A 12 34.64 -49.31 -11.02
CA TYR A 12 34.67 -48.04 -11.78
C TYR A 12 33.47 -47.89 -12.73
N VAL A 13 33.05 -48.96 -13.39
CA VAL A 13 31.84 -48.95 -14.24
C VAL A 13 30.59 -48.68 -13.40
N GLY A 14 30.46 -49.29 -12.22
CA GLY A 14 29.35 -49.03 -11.31
C GLY A 14 29.30 -47.59 -10.81
N ILE A 15 30.46 -47.02 -10.44
CA ILE A 15 30.57 -45.61 -10.03
C ILE A 15 30.20 -44.67 -11.19
N PHE A 16 30.66 -44.96 -12.40
CA PHE A 16 30.37 -44.16 -13.59
C PHE A 16 28.87 -44.11 -13.91
N VAL A 17 28.19 -45.27 -13.88
CA VAL A 17 26.73 -45.36 -14.09
C VAL A 17 25.97 -44.60 -12.99
N PHE A 18 26.41 -44.71 -11.73
CA PHE A 18 25.81 -43.97 -10.63
C PHE A 18 25.93 -42.44 -10.80
N LEU A 19 27.10 -41.95 -11.24
CA LEU A 19 27.31 -40.52 -11.50
C LEU A 19 26.42 -40.00 -12.64
N ILE A 20 26.23 -40.79 -13.71
CA ILE A 20 25.31 -40.44 -14.80
C ILE A 20 23.87 -40.35 -14.28
N LEU A 21 23.42 -41.34 -13.52
CA LEU A 21 22.08 -41.34 -12.92
C LEU A 21 21.87 -40.14 -11.99
N ALA A 22 22.84 -39.86 -11.11
CA ALA A 22 22.80 -38.71 -10.21
C ALA A 22 22.74 -37.38 -11.00
N SER A 23 23.51 -37.25 -12.09
CA SER A 23 23.48 -36.07 -12.95
C SER A 23 22.13 -35.90 -13.63
N ILE A 24 21.53 -36.99 -14.13
CA ILE A 24 20.20 -36.96 -14.76
C ILE A 24 19.15 -36.53 -13.74
N ILE A 25 19.16 -37.12 -12.55
CA ILE A 25 18.22 -36.77 -11.46
C ILE A 25 18.39 -35.30 -11.09
N SER A 26 19.63 -34.83 -10.88
CA SER A 26 19.92 -33.43 -10.55
C SER A 26 19.42 -32.48 -11.63
N PHE A 27 19.57 -32.82 -12.91
CA PHE A 27 19.09 -32.02 -14.02
C PHE A 27 17.55 -31.90 -14.02
N TYR A 28 16.84 -33.02 -13.84
CA TYR A 28 15.38 -33.00 -13.76
C TYR A 28 14.86 -32.27 -12.52
N SER A 29 15.52 -32.41 -11.37
CA SER A 29 15.17 -31.66 -10.16
C SER A 29 15.37 -30.15 -10.36
N PHE A 30 16.46 -29.74 -11.02
CA PHE A 30 16.69 -28.34 -11.36
C PHE A 30 15.60 -27.78 -12.28
N LEU A 31 15.24 -28.51 -13.34
CA LEU A 31 14.17 -28.11 -14.25
C LEU A 31 12.84 -27.96 -13.50
N PHE A 32 12.50 -28.93 -12.64
CA PHE A 32 11.28 -28.88 -11.82
C PHE A 32 11.24 -27.64 -10.92
N ILE A 33 12.30 -27.38 -10.16
CA ILE A 33 12.39 -26.21 -9.27
C ILE A 33 12.30 -24.90 -10.09
N SER A 34 12.98 -24.83 -11.23
CA SER A 34 12.97 -23.63 -12.09
C SER A 34 11.56 -23.31 -12.61
N ASN A 35 10.80 -24.34 -13.02
CA ASN A 35 9.42 -24.18 -13.46
C ASN A 35 8.51 -23.77 -12.30
N LEU A 36 8.69 -24.36 -11.12
CA LEU A 36 7.93 -24.01 -9.93
C LEU A 36 8.14 -22.54 -9.51
N ILE A 37 9.38 -22.05 -9.58
CA ILE A 37 9.69 -20.64 -9.33
C ILE A 37 9.05 -19.74 -10.39
N ARG A 38 9.11 -20.13 -11.67
CA ARG A 38 8.51 -19.36 -12.77
C ARG A 38 7.00 -19.21 -12.58
N ASP A 39 6.30 -20.30 -12.31
CA ASP A 39 4.84 -20.31 -12.12
C ASP A 39 4.44 -19.47 -10.90
N TYR A 40 5.19 -19.59 -9.80
CA TYR A 40 4.99 -18.76 -8.61
C TYR A 40 5.15 -17.25 -8.94
N MET A 41 6.22 -16.89 -9.64
CA MET A 41 6.51 -15.50 -9.99
C MET A 41 5.47 -14.93 -10.97
N GLN A 42 5.10 -15.70 -11.99
CA GLN A 42 4.04 -15.31 -12.92
C GLN A 42 2.71 -15.12 -12.20
N GLY A 43 2.32 -16.06 -11.33
CA GLY A 43 1.10 -15.94 -10.52
C GLY A 43 1.05 -14.65 -9.69
N ARG A 44 2.18 -14.24 -9.08
CA ARG A 44 2.26 -12.95 -8.37
C ARG A 44 2.08 -11.75 -9.31
N ILE A 45 2.70 -11.77 -10.48
CA ILE A 45 2.58 -10.70 -11.49
C ILE A 45 1.13 -10.60 -11.99
N TYR A 46 0.49 -11.73 -12.30
CA TYR A 46 -0.91 -11.75 -12.70
C TYR A 46 -1.81 -11.14 -11.63
N ARG A 47 -1.67 -11.54 -10.36
CA ARG A 47 -2.44 -10.97 -9.25
C ARG A 47 -2.20 -9.47 -9.09
N ALA A 48 -0.94 -9.03 -9.14
CA ALA A 48 -0.61 -7.60 -9.04
C ALA A 48 -1.23 -6.79 -10.19
N ASN A 49 -1.21 -7.33 -11.41
CA ASN A 49 -1.82 -6.68 -12.57
C ASN A 49 -3.35 -6.65 -12.50
N GLN A 50 -3.99 -7.68 -11.92
CA GLN A 50 -5.43 -7.65 -11.67
C GLN A 50 -5.80 -6.56 -10.67
N VAL A 51 -5.05 -6.41 -9.58
CA VAL A 51 -5.26 -5.32 -8.60
C VAL A 51 -5.05 -3.94 -9.24
N ARG A 52 -4.04 -3.77 -10.09
CA ARG A 52 -3.79 -2.49 -10.81
C ARG A 52 -4.93 -2.08 -11.76
N LYS A 53 -5.74 -3.03 -12.23
CA LYS A 53 -6.92 -2.76 -13.05
C LYS A 53 -8.14 -2.38 -12.20
N GLN A 54 -8.12 -2.68 -10.91
CA GLN A 54 -9.22 -2.35 -10.01
C GLN A 54 -9.13 -0.88 -9.61
N PHE A 55 -10.28 -0.20 -9.60
CA PHE A 55 -10.41 1.13 -9.04
C PHE A 55 -10.36 1.04 -7.51
N HIS A 56 -9.16 1.24 -6.95
CA HIS A 56 -8.86 0.84 -5.57
C HIS A 56 -7.90 1.82 -4.89
N ILE A 57 -8.23 2.25 -3.69
CA ILE A 57 -7.36 3.00 -2.79
C ILE A 57 -6.56 2.03 -1.95
N ALA A 58 -5.24 2.06 -2.09
CA ALA A 58 -4.33 1.26 -1.29
C ALA A 58 -4.11 1.85 0.11
N ARG A 59 -3.94 3.18 0.21
CA ARG A 59 -3.70 3.87 1.49
C ARG A 59 -3.87 5.39 1.39
N ALA A 60 -4.06 6.03 2.54
CA ALA A 60 -3.97 7.47 2.73
C ALA A 60 -2.81 7.80 3.69
N ILE A 61 -1.99 8.78 3.33
CA ILE A 61 -0.79 9.20 4.07
C ILE A 61 -0.80 10.73 4.23
N PRO A 62 -0.67 11.28 5.44
CA PRO A 62 -0.55 10.55 6.71
C PRO A 62 -1.89 9.93 7.15
N GLN A 63 -1.84 8.90 8.00
CA GLN A 63 -3.05 8.34 8.63
C GLN A 63 -3.69 9.30 9.63
N LYS A 64 -2.90 10.24 10.19
CA LYS A 64 -3.36 11.31 11.07
C LYS A 64 -2.93 12.64 10.47
N ALA A 65 -3.90 13.47 10.12
CA ALA A 65 -3.68 14.76 9.48
C ALA A 65 -4.21 15.89 10.35
N LEU A 66 -3.48 16.99 10.42
CA LEU A 66 -4.01 18.24 10.95
C LEU A 66 -4.83 18.96 9.86
N HIS A 67 -5.68 19.90 10.27
CA HIS A 67 -6.21 20.88 9.33
C HIS A 67 -5.08 21.56 8.56
N THR A 68 -5.33 21.90 7.30
CA THR A 68 -4.37 22.48 6.33
C THR A 68 -3.17 21.59 5.97
N GLN A 69 -3.12 20.37 6.50
CA GLN A 69 -2.09 19.40 6.10
C GLN A 69 -2.52 18.71 4.80
N GLN A 70 -1.53 18.43 3.97
CA GLN A 70 -1.73 17.66 2.75
C GLN A 70 -1.82 16.16 3.07
N VAL A 71 -2.85 15.51 2.54
CA VAL A 71 -3.04 14.07 2.54
C VAL A 71 -2.85 13.55 1.11
N THR A 72 -2.02 12.51 1.00
CA THR A 72 -1.74 11.80 -0.24
C THR A 72 -2.46 10.46 -0.21
N VAL A 73 -3.33 10.25 -1.17
CA VAL A 73 -4.05 8.99 -1.40
C VAL A 73 -3.33 8.25 -2.51
N GLU A 74 -2.90 7.04 -2.23
CA GLU A 74 -2.24 6.16 -3.20
C GLU A 74 -3.13 4.96 -3.51
N GLY A 75 -3.14 4.55 -4.76
CA GLY A 75 -3.95 3.43 -5.23
C GLY A 75 -3.80 3.20 -6.72
N TYR A 76 -4.84 2.67 -7.34
CA TYR A 76 -4.83 2.23 -8.72
C TYR A 76 -6.10 2.64 -9.46
N ASN A 77 -5.93 2.93 -10.75
CA ASN A 77 -7.00 3.21 -11.68
C ASN A 77 -7.94 4.35 -11.23
N PHE A 78 -7.40 5.43 -10.67
CA PHE A 78 -8.18 6.62 -10.31
C PHE A 78 -8.65 7.41 -11.54
N GLY A 79 -8.06 7.15 -12.71
CA GLY A 79 -8.32 7.90 -13.93
C GLY A 79 -7.69 9.29 -13.92
N TRP A 80 -8.03 10.08 -14.93
CA TRP A 80 -7.49 11.43 -15.14
C TRP A 80 -8.67 12.41 -15.27
N PRO A 81 -8.86 13.33 -14.30
CA PRO A 81 -9.94 14.30 -14.39
C PRO A 81 -9.67 15.22 -15.57
N THR A 82 -10.60 15.28 -16.53
CA THR A 82 -10.49 16.19 -17.66
C THR A 82 -11.11 17.55 -17.30
N PRO A 83 -10.51 18.67 -17.75
CA PRO A 83 -11.01 20.02 -17.41
C PRO A 83 -12.40 20.36 -17.96
N LEU A 84 -12.89 19.59 -18.95
CA LEU A 84 -14.02 19.95 -19.82
C LEU A 84 -15.29 19.11 -19.59
N GLY A 85 -15.33 18.24 -18.56
CA GLY A 85 -16.45 17.33 -18.31
C GLY A 85 -17.09 17.55 -16.94
N ASN A 86 -18.41 17.69 -16.91
CA ASN A 86 -19.24 17.89 -15.72
C ASN A 86 -18.79 17.00 -14.53
N ASN A 87 -18.32 17.66 -13.46
CA ASN A 87 -17.48 17.16 -12.35
C ASN A 87 -18.01 15.90 -11.63
N SER A 88 -17.75 14.74 -12.23
CA SER A 88 -18.07 13.41 -11.67
C SER A 88 -16.88 12.80 -10.92
N TYR A 89 -15.66 13.31 -11.15
CA TYR A 89 -14.48 12.96 -10.37
C TYR A 89 -14.51 13.69 -9.03
N ARG A 90 -14.63 12.95 -7.94
CA ARG A 90 -14.71 13.53 -6.59
C ARG A 90 -13.93 12.71 -5.59
N VAL A 91 -13.24 13.41 -4.70
CA VAL A 91 -12.72 12.83 -3.46
C VAL A 91 -13.73 13.16 -2.37
N LEU A 92 -14.24 12.16 -1.70
CA LEU A 92 -15.33 12.29 -0.74
C LEU A 92 -14.92 11.74 0.61
N THR A 93 -15.39 12.42 1.64
CA THR A 93 -15.37 11.93 3.01
C THR A 93 -16.79 11.75 3.53
N ASN A 94 -16.95 11.08 4.65
CA ASN A 94 -18.24 10.99 5.36
C ASN A 94 -18.84 12.36 5.73
N ASP A 95 -18.04 13.44 5.77
CA ASP A 95 -18.53 14.81 5.99
C ASP A 95 -18.85 15.56 4.69
N GLY A 96 -18.60 14.96 3.53
CA GLY A 96 -18.80 15.58 2.22
C GLY A 96 -17.54 15.66 1.36
N PRO A 97 -17.60 16.41 0.24
CA PRO A 97 -16.54 16.47 -0.76
C PRO A 97 -15.32 17.25 -0.26
N VAL A 98 -14.14 16.73 -0.59
CA VAL A 98 -12.88 17.44 -0.38
C VAL A 98 -12.80 18.59 -1.38
N ARG A 99 -12.57 19.81 -0.87
CA ARG A 99 -12.62 21.03 -1.68
C ARG A 99 -11.31 21.36 -2.39
N LEU A 100 -10.17 21.04 -1.76
CA LEU A 100 -8.86 21.44 -2.22
C LEU A 100 -8.06 20.20 -2.63
N VAL A 101 -8.20 19.80 -3.89
CA VAL A 101 -7.36 18.76 -4.52
C VAL A 101 -6.24 19.46 -5.28
N ASP A 102 -5.00 19.20 -4.87
CA ASP A 102 -3.79 19.81 -5.41
C ASP A 102 -3.26 19.03 -6.63
N GLU A 103 -3.28 17.70 -6.55
CA GLU A 103 -2.81 16.82 -7.63
C GLU A 103 -3.77 15.66 -7.80
N TRP A 104 -4.08 15.29 -9.05
CA TRP A 104 -4.82 14.06 -9.36
C TRP A 104 -4.16 13.36 -10.53
N THR A 105 -3.71 12.14 -10.28
CA THR A 105 -3.17 11.21 -11.27
C THR A 105 -3.88 9.86 -11.15
N ASN A 106 -3.58 8.95 -12.09
CA ASN A 106 -4.18 7.62 -12.08
C ASN A 106 -3.87 6.76 -10.84
N GLU A 107 -2.79 7.06 -10.11
CA GLU A 107 -2.35 6.25 -8.96
C GLU A 107 -2.22 7.07 -7.67
N ARG A 108 -2.34 8.40 -7.76
CA ARG A 108 -2.12 9.30 -6.65
C ARG A 108 -3.04 10.51 -6.70
N ILE A 109 -3.64 10.85 -5.57
CA ILE A 109 -4.35 12.11 -5.37
C ILE A 109 -3.79 12.82 -4.14
N LYS A 110 -3.50 14.11 -4.25
CA LYS A 110 -3.09 14.96 -3.12
C LYS A 110 -4.17 15.98 -2.85
N PHE A 111 -4.56 16.10 -1.59
CA PHE A 111 -5.54 17.10 -1.17
C PHE A 111 -5.18 17.71 0.17
N ILE A 112 -5.74 18.88 0.47
CA ILE A 112 -5.53 19.59 1.72
C ILE A 112 -6.77 19.43 2.60
N VAL A 113 -6.58 19.05 3.86
CA VAL A 113 -7.68 18.97 4.84
C VAL A 113 -8.20 20.39 5.13
N SER A 114 -9.45 20.65 4.77
CA SER A 114 -10.08 21.97 4.94
C SER A 114 -10.31 22.30 6.41
N LEU A 115 -10.23 23.59 6.78
CA LEU A 115 -10.43 24.07 8.15
C LEU A 115 -11.84 23.83 8.71
N ASP A 116 -12.85 23.72 7.84
CA ASP A 116 -14.24 23.46 8.21
C ASP A 116 -14.55 21.97 8.42
N GLN A 117 -13.61 21.08 8.10
CA GLN A 117 -13.80 19.65 8.30
C GLN A 117 -13.73 19.30 9.79
N PRO A 118 -14.72 18.60 10.36
CA PRO A 118 -14.73 18.28 11.78
C PRO A 118 -13.57 17.36 12.16
N VAL A 119 -13.10 17.46 13.41
CA VAL A 119 -12.06 16.59 13.97
C VAL A 119 -12.63 15.17 14.15
N GLY A 120 -11.79 14.14 13.98
CA GLY A 120 -12.12 12.74 14.21
C GLY A 120 -11.83 11.85 13.01
N LYS A 121 -12.26 10.58 13.11
CA LYS A 121 -12.08 9.57 12.07
C LYS A 121 -12.90 9.92 10.82
N LYS A 122 -12.23 9.87 9.67
CA LYS A 122 -12.80 10.12 8.35
C LYS A 122 -12.72 8.89 7.50
N GLU A 123 -13.83 8.60 6.85
CA GLU A 123 -13.92 7.59 5.82
C GLU A 123 -13.81 8.26 4.46
N LEU A 124 -12.79 7.89 3.69
CA LEU A 124 -12.43 8.48 2.42
C LEU A 124 -12.72 7.49 1.29
N TRP A 125 -13.37 7.95 0.23
CA TRP A 125 -13.50 7.22 -1.02
C TRP A 125 -13.40 8.17 -2.22
N ILE A 126 -13.18 7.59 -3.40
CA ILE A 126 -13.13 8.31 -4.66
C ILE A 126 -14.32 7.88 -5.50
N GLU A 127 -14.91 8.85 -6.17
CA GLU A 127 -15.93 8.68 -7.19
C GLU A 127 -15.38 9.12 -8.54
N ARG A 128 -15.63 8.32 -9.58
CA ARG A 128 -15.28 8.65 -10.95
C ARG A 128 -16.39 8.19 -11.91
N PRO A 129 -16.59 8.84 -13.06
CA PRO A 129 -17.52 8.35 -14.08
C PRO A 129 -17.06 6.97 -14.59
N THR A 130 -18.02 6.18 -15.06
CA THR A 130 -17.70 4.94 -15.77
C THR A 130 -17.02 5.24 -17.11
N ASP A 131 -16.18 4.31 -17.57
CA ASP A 131 -15.48 4.42 -18.85
C ASP A 131 -16.43 4.24 -20.06
N ASN A 132 -17.70 3.86 -19.81
CA ASN A 132 -18.73 3.75 -20.85
C ASN A 132 -19.43 5.10 -21.09
N PRO A 133 -19.24 5.75 -22.25
CA PRO A 133 -19.81 7.08 -22.53
C PRO A 133 -21.34 7.10 -22.61
N GLN A 134 -22.01 5.95 -22.74
CA GLN A 134 -23.48 5.87 -22.74
C GLN A 134 -24.09 5.75 -21.34
N ASN A 135 -23.28 5.56 -20.30
CA ASN A 135 -23.73 5.38 -18.94
C ASN A 135 -23.16 6.50 -18.07
N SER A 136 -24.03 7.32 -17.46
CA SER A 136 -23.61 8.40 -16.56
C SER A 136 -23.39 7.93 -15.12
N GLN A 137 -23.40 6.62 -14.87
CA GLN A 137 -23.17 6.08 -13.55
C GLN A 137 -21.75 6.36 -13.04
N VAL A 138 -21.70 6.76 -11.78
CA VAL A 138 -20.46 6.99 -11.04
C VAL A 138 -20.05 5.68 -10.36
N ILE A 139 -18.80 5.30 -10.54
CA ILE A 139 -18.19 4.16 -9.86
C ILE A 139 -17.52 4.69 -8.59
N LYS A 140 -17.65 3.93 -7.50
CA LYS A 140 -17.08 4.23 -6.18
C LYS A 140 -15.92 3.27 -5.88
N SER A 141 -14.82 3.80 -5.34
CA SER A 141 -13.70 3.00 -4.85
C SER A 141 -14.05 2.31 -3.53
N ASN A 142 -13.14 1.48 -3.01
CA ASN A 142 -13.18 1.13 -1.59
C ASN A 142 -12.98 2.36 -0.70
N THR A 143 -13.36 2.20 0.56
CA THR A 143 -13.18 3.20 1.61
C THR A 143 -11.89 2.94 2.38
N VAL A 144 -11.18 4.02 2.72
CA VAL A 144 -10.06 3.98 3.66
C VAL A 144 -10.27 5.01 4.77
N SER A 145 -9.73 4.75 5.97
CA SER A 145 -9.87 5.68 7.08
C SER A 145 -8.60 6.48 7.35
N PHE A 146 -8.76 7.75 7.70
CA PHE A 146 -7.73 8.60 8.27
C PHE A 146 -8.33 9.50 9.35
N ASP A 147 -7.53 9.97 10.30
CA ASP A 147 -8.00 10.83 11.39
C ASP A 147 -7.63 12.28 11.13
N VAL A 148 -8.60 13.18 11.29
CA VAL A 148 -8.35 14.62 11.36
C VAL A 148 -8.16 15.01 12.81
N LEU A 149 -7.00 15.55 13.16
CA LEU A 149 -6.66 15.99 14.50
C LEU A 149 -6.80 17.51 14.64
N SER A 150 -7.20 17.94 15.84
CA SER A 150 -7.12 19.35 16.20
C SER A 150 -5.68 19.79 16.41
N ARG A 151 -5.32 20.98 15.93
CA ARG A 151 -4.02 21.62 16.24
C ARG A 151 -3.74 21.71 17.74
N PHE A 152 -4.78 21.85 18.57
CA PHE A 152 -4.62 22.00 20.03
C PHE A 152 -4.09 20.74 20.73
N VAL A 153 -4.05 19.60 20.03
CA VAL A 153 -3.38 18.37 20.51
C VAL A 153 -1.86 18.57 20.55
N LEU A 154 -1.30 19.43 19.70
CA LEU A 154 0.15 19.66 19.55
C LEU A 154 0.60 21.05 20.01
N TYR A 155 -0.31 22.02 20.05
CA TYR A 155 -0.01 23.40 20.39
C TYR A 155 -0.58 23.78 21.76
N PRO A 156 0.21 24.49 22.61
CA PRO A 156 -0.22 24.87 23.93
C PRO A 156 -1.33 25.94 23.88
N GLN A 157 -2.22 25.89 24.85
CA GLN A 157 -3.29 26.86 25.11
C GLN A 157 -2.98 27.70 26.34
N ALA A 158 -3.64 28.85 26.48
CA ALA A 158 -3.36 29.82 27.55
C ALA A 158 -3.50 29.20 28.96
N ASN A 159 -4.45 28.30 29.13
CA ASN A 159 -4.77 27.60 30.38
C ASN A 159 -3.98 26.29 30.61
N ASP A 160 -3.06 25.92 29.72
CA ASP A 160 -2.29 24.67 29.89
C ASP A 160 -1.23 24.80 30.99
N SER A 161 -1.17 23.79 31.86
CA SER A 161 -0.10 23.61 32.86
C SER A 161 1.27 23.40 32.21
N LEU A 162 2.36 23.65 32.96
CA LEU A 162 3.73 23.44 32.47
C LEU A 162 3.98 22.00 31.98
N LEU A 163 3.45 21.00 32.69
CA LEU A 163 3.55 19.61 32.28
C LEU A 163 2.84 19.35 30.95
N THR A 164 1.61 19.87 30.78
CA THR A 164 0.85 19.74 29.53
C THR A 164 1.60 20.37 28.36
N ARG A 165 2.24 21.53 28.57
CA ARG A 165 3.04 22.21 27.54
C ARG A 165 4.26 21.38 27.12
N LEU A 166 4.96 20.77 28.07
CA LEU A 166 6.08 19.87 27.80
C LEU A 166 5.63 18.63 27.01
N VAL A 167 4.54 17.99 27.44
CA VAL A 167 3.98 16.83 26.73
C VAL A 167 3.60 17.19 25.29
N LYS A 168 2.92 18.32 25.07
CA LYS A 168 2.56 18.80 23.74
C LYS A 168 3.79 19.08 22.87
N ARG A 169 4.87 19.61 23.45
CA ARG A 169 6.15 19.82 22.75
C ARG A 169 6.76 18.50 22.29
N VAL A 170 6.78 17.49 23.15
CA VAL A 170 7.26 16.13 22.80
C VAL A 170 6.39 15.50 21.72
N LYS A 171 5.06 15.53 21.89
CA LYS A 171 4.11 15.02 20.89
C LYS A 171 4.30 15.68 19.52
N ARG A 172 4.52 16.99 19.48
CA ARG A 172 4.78 17.72 18.24
C ARG A 172 6.04 17.22 17.53
N ILE A 173 7.13 17.04 18.28
CA ILE A 173 8.40 16.54 17.73
C ILE A 173 8.19 15.13 17.16
N LEU A 174 7.50 14.25 17.90
CA LEU A 174 7.21 12.90 17.44
C LEU A 174 6.31 12.89 16.20
N PHE A 175 5.26 13.71 16.19
CA PHE A 175 4.30 13.80 15.09
C PHE A 175 4.95 14.18 13.75
N PHE A 176 5.87 15.15 13.75
CA PHE A 176 6.53 15.60 12.54
C PHE A 176 7.74 14.75 12.14
N ASN A 177 8.44 14.12 13.09
CA ASN A 177 9.66 13.36 12.81
C ASN A 177 9.41 11.86 12.60
N LEU A 178 8.31 11.30 13.13
CA LEU A 178 8.03 9.86 13.13
C LEU A 178 6.56 9.56 12.75
N PRO A 179 6.15 9.83 11.49
CA PRO A 179 4.76 9.69 11.05
C PRO A 179 4.21 8.25 11.12
N PHE A 180 5.07 7.24 11.29
CA PHE A 180 4.69 5.82 11.33
C PHE A 180 4.43 5.27 12.76
N LEU A 181 4.83 5.98 13.82
CA LEU A 181 4.72 5.49 15.21
C LEU A 181 3.40 5.89 15.90
N ASP A 182 2.58 6.71 15.26
CA ASP A 182 1.39 7.32 15.85
C ASP A 182 0.25 6.34 16.16
N ASN A 183 0.32 5.10 15.67
CA ASN A 183 -0.66 4.05 16.00
C ASN A 183 -0.56 3.58 17.46
N VAL A 184 0.49 3.96 18.20
CA VAL A 184 0.74 3.47 19.57
C VAL A 184 0.47 4.52 20.67
N ILE A 185 0.54 5.81 20.36
CA ILE A 185 0.69 6.86 21.41
C ILE A 185 -0.67 7.48 21.86
N VAL A 186 -1.77 7.21 21.17
CA VAL A 186 -3.06 7.91 21.42
C VAL A 186 -4.10 7.07 22.18
N THR A 187 -3.86 5.78 22.42
CA THR A 187 -4.82 4.91 23.15
C THR A 187 -4.76 5.03 24.67
N THR A 188 -3.85 5.82 25.25
CA THR A 188 -3.63 5.77 26.71
C THR A 188 -4.51 6.70 27.55
N TYR A 189 -5.34 7.55 26.95
CA TYR A 189 -6.27 8.39 27.73
C TYR A 189 -7.57 8.64 26.95
N GLN A 190 -8.49 7.67 27.00
CA GLN A 190 -9.93 7.92 26.96
C GLN A 190 -10.49 7.69 28.35
#